data_AF-A0A535WHP0-F1
#
_entry.id   AF-A0A535WHP0-F1
#
_cell.length_a   1.000
_cell.length_b   1.000
_cell.length_c   1.000
_cell.angle_alpha   90.00
_cell.angle_beta   90.00
_cell.angle_gamma   90.00
#
_symmetry.space_group_name_H-M   'P 1'
#
loop_
_entity.id
_entity.type
_entity.pdbx_description
1 polymer ?
#
loop_
_entity_poly.entity_id
_entity_poly.type
_entity_poly.pdbx_seq_one_letter_code
_entity_poly.pdbx_strand_id
1 'polypeptide(L)'
;MAGTQWDKLGQMDRVFEIVAPAIRKVAQETGVKLIEFHRDDPLWRLHWARSAGGEAAVDVEWTEEAPDTYWVTANWWLDDWDTTMRRSRFDEVGEFLRDQALAQLENLLREGIRRVDSWTEKDLDQESGPNPDWHQYQTKEDFDRVRLPKR
;
A
#
# COMPACT_ATOMS: atom_id res chain seq x y z
N MET A 1 15.95 5.45 26.68
CA MET A 1 14.59 5.44 27.26
C MET A 1 13.68 4.83 26.22
N ALA A 2 13.05 3.69 26.51
CA ALA A 2 12.14 3.04 25.57
C ALA A 2 10.81 3.81 25.60
N GLY A 3 10.47 4.52 24.51
CA GLY A 3 9.14 5.07 24.33
C GLY A 3 8.12 3.94 24.34
N THR A 4 7.00 4.14 25.04
CA THR A 4 5.92 3.15 25.07
C THR A 4 5.27 3.03 23.69
N GLN A 5 4.59 1.91 23.40
CA GLN A 5 3.87 1.72 22.14
C GLN A 5 2.87 2.86 21.84
N TRP A 6 2.30 3.46 22.90
CA TRP A 6 1.43 4.63 22.83
C TRP A 6 2.15 5.91 22.42
N ASP A 7 3.40 6.10 22.83
CA ASP A 7 4.22 7.25 22.42
C ASP A 7 4.55 7.19 20.93
N LYS A 8 4.82 5.98 20.41
CA LYS A 8 5.07 5.75 18.98
C LYS A 8 3.82 6.05 18.15
N LEU A 9 2.65 5.55 18.54
CA LEU A 9 1.39 5.82 17.82
C LEU A 9 1.07 7.32 17.80
N GLY A 10 1.21 8.03 18.93
CA GLY A 10 0.98 9.47 18.98
C GLY A 10 2.00 10.29 18.16
N GLN A 11 3.21 9.78 17.97
CA GLN A 11 4.21 10.38 17.08
C GLN A 11 3.87 10.11 15.60
N MET A 12 3.42 8.90 15.27
CA MET A 12 3.01 8.51 13.91
C MET A 12 1.78 9.30 13.44
N ASP A 13 0.79 9.50 14.31
CA ASP A 13 -0.38 10.34 14.02
C ASP A 13 0.03 11.76 13.60
N ARG A 14 0.89 12.41 14.40
CA ARG A 14 1.37 13.77 14.11
C ARG A 14 2.19 13.87 12.82
N VAL A 15 2.92 12.80 12.48
CA VAL A 15 3.67 12.76 11.23
C VAL A 15 2.70 12.75 10.05
N PHE A 16 1.74 11.82 10.06
CA PHE A 16 0.80 11.66 8.95
C PHE A 16 -0.26 12.76 8.86
N GLU A 17 -0.56 13.50 9.94
CA GLU A 17 -1.50 14.63 9.94
C GLU A 17 -1.24 15.64 8.81
N ILE A 18 0.04 15.87 8.46
CA ILE A 18 0.44 16.81 7.40
C ILE A 18 0.01 16.32 6.02
N VAL A 19 0.19 15.02 5.75
CA VAL A 19 -0.04 14.40 4.43
C VAL A 19 -1.44 13.80 4.30
N ALA A 20 -2.14 13.57 5.41
CA ALA A 20 -3.45 12.95 5.47
C ALA A 20 -4.51 13.60 4.56
N PRO A 21 -4.61 14.94 4.42
CA PRO A 21 -5.57 15.55 3.52
C PRO A 21 -5.39 15.12 2.05
N ALA A 22 -4.15 15.02 1.58
CA ALA A 22 -3.83 14.61 0.22
C ALA A 22 -4.19 13.13 -0.02
N ILE A 23 -3.79 12.26 0.90
CA ILE A 23 -4.03 10.81 0.80
C ILE A 23 -5.54 10.52 0.81
N ARG A 24 -6.29 11.10 1.76
CA ARG A 24 -7.74 10.91 1.90
C ARG A 24 -8.49 11.42 0.68
N LYS A 25 -8.08 12.57 0.12
CA LYS A 25 -8.67 13.13 -1.10
C LYS A 25 -8.48 12.19 -2.29
N VAL A 26 -7.25 11.70 -2.52
CA VAL A 26 -7.00 10.75 -3.62
C VAL A 26 -7.77 9.45 -3.40
N ALA A 27 -7.83 8.93 -2.16
CA ALA A 27 -8.60 7.74 -1.84
C ALA A 27 -10.08 7.89 -2.22
N GLN A 28 -10.69 9.01 -1.81
CA GLN A 28 -12.09 9.33 -2.09
C GLN A 28 -12.35 9.48 -3.60
N GLU A 29 -11.52 10.24 -4.31
CA GLU A 29 -11.71 10.51 -5.74
C GLU A 29 -11.47 9.28 -6.63
N THR A 30 -10.62 8.36 -6.19
CA THR A 30 -10.28 7.14 -6.97
C THR A 30 -11.07 5.91 -6.55
N GLY A 31 -11.83 5.98 -5.45
CA GLY A 31 -12.66 4.88 -4.96
C GLY A 31 -11.88 3.71 -4.35
N VAL A 32 -10.60 3.91 -4.02
CA VAL A 32 -9.76 2.89 -3.37
C VAL A 32 -9.95 2.90 -1.86
N LYS A 33 -9.71 1.76 -1.20
CA LYS A 33 -9.78 1.66 0.26
C LYS A 33 -8.53 2.29 0.87
N LEU A 34 -8.70 3.25 1.79
CA LEU A 34 -7.62 3.74 2.63
C LEU A 34 -7.45 2.84 3.86
N ILE A 35 -6.22 2.43 4.15
CA ILE A 35 -5.81 1.75 5.38
C ILE A 35 -4.73 2.63 6.03
N GLU A 36 -5.08 3.27 7.13
CA GLU A 36 -4.14 4.05 7.94
C GLU A 36 -3.33 3.09 8.84
N PHE A 37 -2.02 3.32 8.97
CA PHE A 37 -1.09 2.51 9.79
C PHE A 37 -1.19 1.01 9.53
N HIS A 38 -1.02 0.61 8.27
CA HIS A 38 -1.12 -0.78 7.86
C HIS A 38 -0.11 -1.66 8.63
N ARG A 39 -0.60 -2.69 9.33
CA ARG A 39 0.18 -3.58 10.22
C ARG A 39 0.89 -2.87 11.39
N ASP A 40 0.32 -1.77 11.86
CA ASP A 40 0.88 -0.92 12.91
C ASP A 40 2.22 -0.24 12.51
N ASP A 41 2.54 -0.23 11.21
CA ASP A 41 3.72 0.42 10.65
C ASP A 41 3.41 1.88 10.25
N PRO A 42 4.42 2.77 10.13
CA PRO A 42 4.27 4.15 9.68
C PRO A 42 4.04 4.22 8.16
N LEU A 43 2.97 3.54 7.72
CA LEU A 43 2.62 3.33 6.33
C LEU A 43 1.11 3.48 6.16
N TRP A 44 0.71 4.40 5.29
CA TRP A 44 -0.69 4.55 4.85
C TRP A 44 -0.85 3.96 3.46
N ARG A 45 -1.86 3.10 3.30
CA ARG A 45 -2.05 2.30 2.09
C ARG A 45 -3.35 2.66 1.38
N LEU A 46 -3.26 2.94 0.10
CA LEU A 46 -4.38 2.95 -0.85
C LEU A 46 -4.49 1.55 -1.47
N HIS A 47 -5.57 0.82 -1.20
CA HIS A 47 -5.71 -0.61 -1.51
C HIS A 47 -6.93 -0.92 -2.39
N TRP A 48 -6.77 -1.72 -3.43
CA TRP A 48 -7.88 -2.15 -4.30
C TRP A 48 -7.64 -3.51 -4.95
N ALA A 49 -8.71 -4.16 -5.39
CA ALA A 49 -8.63 -5.36 -6.21
C ALA A 49 -8.53 -4.97 -7.69
N ARG A 50 -7.67 -5.63 -8.46
CA ARG A 50 -7.58 -5.38 -9.91
C ARG A 50 -8.59 -6.23 -10.68
N SER A 51 -9.11 -5.67 -11.76
CA SER A 51 -9.91 -6.42 -12.74
C SER A 51 -9.11 -7.54 -13.43
N ALA A 52 -7.80 -7.34 -13.60
CA ALA A 52 -6.85 -8.33 -14.07
C ALA A 52 -6.50 -9.44 -13.04
N GLY A 53 -7.10 -9.39 -11.85
CA GLY A 53 -6.83 -10.32 -10.76
C GLY A 53 -5.84 -9.79 -9.73
N GLY A 54 -5.91 -10.35 -8.52
CA GLY A 54 -5.08 -9.96 -7.38
C GLY A 54 -5.40 -8.61 -6.78
N GLU A 55 -4.46 -8.14 -5.97
CA GLU A 55 -4.59 -6.92 -5.18
C GLU A 55 -3.46 -5.96 -5.50
N ALA A 56 -3.77 -4.67 -5.44
CA ALA A 56 -2.88 -3.59 -5.78
C ALA A 56 -2.90 -2.52 -4.70
N ALA A 57 -1.73 -1.95 -4.44
CA ALA A 57 -1.57 -0.90 -3.46
C ALA A 57 -0.69 0.25 -3.96
N VAL A 58 -0.98 1.45 -3.47
CA VAL A 58 -0.01 2.55 -3.40
C VAL A 58 0.20 2.89 -1.94
N ASP A 59 1.44 2.80 -1.49
CA ASP A 59 1.81 3.01 -0.10
C ASP A 59 2.52 4.34 0.06
N VAL A 60 2.24 5.04 1.15
CA VAL A 60 2.99 6.20 1.64
C VAL A 60 3.66 5.81 2.93
N GLU A 61 4.97 5.65 2.88
CA GLU A 61 5.81 5.23 4.00
C GLU A 61 6.60 6.42 4.56
N TRP A 62 6.81 6.40 5.87
CA TRP A 62 7.66 7.34 6.58
C TRP A 62 8.56 6.59 7.56
N THR A 63 9.79 7.07 7.77
CA THR A 63 10.72 6.48 8.75
C THR A 63 11.30 7.55 9.66
N GLU A 64 11.69 7.15 10.88
CA GLU A 64 12.39 8.04 11.81
C GLU A 64 13.78 8.48 11.29
N GLU A 65 14.37 7.70 10.37
CA GLU A 65 15.71 7.96 9.81
C GLU A 65 15.71 9.11 8.78
N ALA A 66 14.60 9.35 8.08
CA ALA A 66 14.40 10.54 7.25
C ALA A 66 13.06 11.22 7.57
N PRO A 67 13.01 11.99 8.67
CA PRO A 67 11.75 12.49 9.24
C PRO A 67 10.99 13.50 8.36
N ASP A 68 11.67 14.04 7.33
CA ASP A 68 11.12 15.03 6.40
C ASP A 68 10.73 14.44 5.05
N THR A 69 10.90 13.12 4.86
CA THR A 69 10.64 12.43 3.59
C THR A 69 9.52 11.40 3.76
N TYR A 70 8.65 11.32 2.76
CA TYR A 70 7.69 10.25 2.57
C TYR A 70 7.97 9.54 1.26
N TRP A 71 8.03 8.22 1.27
CA TRP A 71 8.21 7.43 0.06
C TRP A 71 6.88 6.92 -0.45
N VAL A 72 6.65 7.10 -1.75
CA VAL A 72 5.47 6.59 -2.44
C VAL A 72 5.87 5.37 -3.26
N THR A 73 5.29 4.22 -2.97
CA THR A 73 5.57 2.97 -3.68
C THR A 73 4.30 2.40 -4.30
N ALA A 74 4.45 1.68 -5.39
CA ALA A 74 3.37 1.05 -6.15
C ALA A 74 3.57 -0.45 -6.17
N ASN A 75 2.49 -1.20 -5.91
CA ASN A 75 2.51 -2.64 -5.68
C ASN A 75 1.35 -3.33 -6.40
N TRP A 76 1.62 -4.48 -7.01
CA TRP A 76 0.60 -5.42 -7.48
C TRP A 76 1.06 -6.84 -7.21
N TRP A 77 0.18 -7.68 -6.69
CA TRP A 77 0.48 -9.08 -6.47
C TRP A 77 -0.70 -9.99 -6.84
N LEU A 78 -0.35 -11.18 -7.32
CA LEU A 78 -1.24 -12.32 -7.54
C LEU A 78 -0.83 -13.42 -6.57
N ASP A 79 -1.74 -13.78 -5.68
CA ASP A 79 -1.56 -14.91 -4.78
C ASP A 79 -2.22 -16.16 -5.38
N ASP A 80 -1.46 -17.25 -5.46
CA ASP A 80 -1.94 -18.53 -5.95
C ASP A 80 -2.18 -19.48 -4.77
N TRP A 81 -3.46 -19.72 -4.46
CA TRP A 81 -3.86 -20.63 -3.39
C TRP A 81 -3.29 -22.04 -3.56
N ASP A 82 -3.28 -22.57 -4.78
CA ASP A 82 -3.00 -23.99 -5.02
C ASP A 82 -1.48 -24.25 -4.90
N THR A 83 -0.65 -23.28 -5.28
CA THR A 83 0.83 -23.37 -5.17
C THR A 83 1.39 -22.68 -3.93
N THR A 84 0.60 -21.87 -3.22
CA THR A 84 1.00 -20.99 -2.12
C THR A 84 2.08 -19.96 -2.49
N MET A 85 2.22 -19.69 -3.80
CA MET A 85 3.18 -18.73 -4.32
C MET A 85 2.51 -17.37 -4.56
N ARG A 86 3.27 -16.29 -4.37
CA ARG A 86 2.91 -14.93 -4.74
C ARG A 86 3.78 -14.50 -5.90
N ARG A 87 3.16 -14.00 -6.97
CA ARG A 87 3.86 -13.24 -8.01
C ARG A 87 3.57 -11.76 -7.83
N SER A 88 4.57 -10.91 -7.89
CA SER A 88 4.41 -9.48 -7.61
C SER A 88 5.24 -8.61 -8.53
N ARG A 89 4.83 -7.33 -8.57
CA ARG A 89 5.63 -6.21 -9.07
C ARG A 89 5.60 -5.10 -8.02
N PHE A 90 6.77 -4.49 -7.83
CA PHE A 90 6.99 -3.36 -6.95
C PHE A 90 7.74 -2.29 -7.75
N ASP A 91 7.32 -1.02 -7.65
CA ASP A 91 8.08 0.11 -8.16
C ASP A 91 8.05 1.27 -7.15
N GLU A 92 9.19 1.93 -6.95
CA GLU A 92 9.22 3.23 -6.30
C GLU A 92 8.66 4.30 -7.24
N VAL A 93 7.66 5.04 -6.77
CA VAL A 93 7.02 6.11 -7.54
C VAL A 93 7.81 7.40 -7.40
N GLY A 94 8.23 7.70 -6.16
CA GLY A 94 9.12 8.81 -5.83
C GLY A 94 8.98 9.25 -4.38
N GLU A 95 9.70 10.32 -4.05
CA GLU A 95 9.76 10.91 -2.72
C GLU A 95 8.92 12.20 -2.65
N PHE A 96 8.26 12.41 -1.52
CA PHE A 96 7.59 13.66 -1.16
C PHE A 96 8.28 14.26 0.07
N LEU A 97 8.73 15.51 -0.05
CA LEU A 97 9.33 16.23 1.07
C LEU A 97 8.25 17.00 1.83
N ARG A 98 8.34 17.01 3.16
CA ARG A 98 7.35 17.59 4.07
C ARG A 98 7.05 19.09 3.80
N ASP A 99 8.00 19.82 3.24
CA ASP A 99 7.86 21.25 2.91
C ASP A 99 7.23 21.51 1.54
N GLN A 100 6.99 20.48 0.74
CA GLN A 100 6.35 20.60 -0.56
C GLN A 100 4.84 20.81 -0.45
N ALA A 101 4.26 21.41 -1.49
CA ALA A 101 2.82 21.54 -1.60
C ALA A 101 2.16 20.15 -1.71
N LEU A 102 1.08 19.92 -0.95
CA LEU A 102 0.34 18.66 -0.93
C LEU A 102 -0.13 18.17 -2.31
N ALA A 103 -0.32 19.08 -3.27
CA ALA A 103 -0.62 18.73 -4.65
C ALA A 103 0.47 17.86 -5.31
N GLN A 104 1.73 17.95 -4.86
CA GLN A 104 2.82 17.08 -5.32
C GLN A 104 2.61 15.64 -4.84
N LEU A 105 2.24 15.45 -3.57
CA LEU A 105 1.89 14.12 -3.05
C LEU A 105 0.66 13.56 -3.78
N GLU A 106 -0.38 14.37 -4.01
CA GLU A 106 -1.53 13.94 -4.80
C GLU A 106 -1.13 13.44 -6.19
N ASN A 107 -0.18 14.11 -6.86
CA ASN A 107 0.33 13.70 -8.17
C ASN A 107 1.08 12.38 -8.10
N LEU A 108 1.95 12.18 -7.10
CA LEU A 108 2.68 10.92 -6.89
C LEU A 108 1.71 9.76 -6.64
N LEU A 109 0.67 9.96 -5.83
CA LEU A 109 -0.34 8.93 -5.57
C LEU A 109 -1.09 8.53 -6.85
N ARG A 110 -1.53 9.51 -7.65
CA ARG A 110 -2.20 9.25 -8.93
C ARG A 110 -1.27 8.62 -9.95
N GLU A 111 0.01 8.99 -9.94
CA GLU A 111 1.05 8.35 -10.74
C GLU A 111 1.18 6.87 -10.36
N GLY A 112 1.33 6.56 -9.08
CA GLY A 112 1.41 5.19 -8.58
C GLY A 112 0.21 4.36 -9.02
N ILE A 113 -1.00 4.88 -8.84
CA ILE A 113 -2.23 4.22 -9.28
C ILE A 113 -2.19 3.94 -10.79
N ARG A 114 -1.81 4.94 -11.60
CA ARG A 114 -1.77 4.80 -13.07
C ARG A 114 -0.69 3.80 -13.52
N ARG A 115 0.47 3.76 -12.85
CA ARG A 115 1.52 2.76 -13.11
C ARG A 115 0.99 1.36 -12.86
N VAL A 116 0.39 1.12 -11.69
CA VAL A 116 -0.20 -0.19 -11.37
C VAL A 116 -1.27 -0.57 -12.40
N ASP A 117 -2.15 0.37 -12.77
CA ASP A 117 -3.19 0.12 -13.78
C ASP A 117 -2.63 -0.24 -15.15
N SER A 118 -1.42 0.25 -15.50
CA SER A 118 -0.75 -0.05 -16.77
C SER A 118 -0.07 -1.41 -16.81
N TRP A 119 0.20 -2.03 -15.65
CA TRP A 119 0.89 -3.31 -15.59
C TRP A 119 0.00 -4.47 -16.05
N THR A 120 0.64 -5.43 -16.71
CA THR A 120 0.10 -6.69 -17.19
C THR A 120 0.74 -7.86 -16.44
N GLU A 121 0.16 -9.06 -16.49
CA GLU A 121 0.71 -10.20 -15.76
C GLU A 121 2.18 -10.52 -16.10
N LYS A 122 2.66 -10.09 -17.28
CA LYS A 122 4.07 -10.25 -17.69
C LYS A 122 5.03 -9.38 -16.88
N ASP A 123 4.52 -8.32 -16.27
CA ASP A 123 5.30 -7.37 -15.47
C ASP A 123 5.49 -7.88 -14.03
N LEU A 124 4.79 -8.96 -13.62
CA LEU A 124 4.97 -9.63 -12.33
C LEU A 124 6.26 -10.46 -12.35
N ASP A 125 7.38 -9.77 -12.14
CA ASP A 125 8.74 -10.27 -12.28
C ASP A 125 9.35 -10.81 -10.98
N GLN A 126 8.63 -10.65 -9.86
CA GLN A 126 9.04 -11.18 -8.57
C GLN A 126 8.17 -12.36 -8.16
N GLU A 127 8.77 -13.36 -7.54
CA GLU A 127 8.08 -14.51 -6.98
C GLU A 127 8.51 -14.73 -5.52
N SER A 128 7.56 -14.97 -4.63
CA SER A 128 7.80 -15.20 -3.20
C SER A 128 6.89 -16.30 -2.65
N GLY A 129 7.35 -16.96 -1.60
CA GLY A 129 6.70 -18.14 -1.02
C GLY A 129 7.63 -19.36 -0.98
N PRO A 130 7.11 -20.56 -0.68
CA PRO A 130 5.69 -20.83 -0.39
C PRO A 130 5.22 -20.16 0.91
N ASN A 131 3.95 -19.75 0.94
CA ASN A 131 3.27 -19.19 2.12
C ASN A 131 2.24 -20.21 2.64
N PRO A 132 2.70 -21.26 3.38
CA PRO A 132 1.85 -22.39 3.77
C PRO A 132 0.81 -22.02 4.85
N ASP A 133 1.00 -20.89 5.52
CA ASP A 133 0.08 -20.33 6.51
C ASP A 133 -1.29 -19.99 5.90
N TRP A 134 -1.36 -19.74 4.59
CA TRP A 134 -2.63 -19.54 3.88
C TRP A 134 -3.59 -20.71 4.09
N HIS A 135 -3.10 -21.95 4.03
CA HIS A 135 -3.96 -23.13 4.23
C HIS A 135 -4.31 -23.38 5.69
N GLN A 136 -3.59 -22.75 6.63
CA GLN A 136 -3.79 -22.94 8.06
C GLN A 136 -4.85 -22.02 8.64
N TYR A 137 -4.97 -20.79 8.12
CA TYR A 137 -5.78 -19.74 8.74
C TYR A 137 -7.02 -19.31 7.96
N GLN A 138 -7.20 -19.80 6.73
CA GLN A 138 -8.31 -19.41 5.87
C GLN A 138 -8.74 -20.58 4.97
N THR A 139 -9.97 -20.55 4.47
CA THR A 139 -10.44 -21.49 3.43
C THR A 139 -10.19 -20.90 2.03
N LYS A 140 -10.21 -21.74 0.98
CA LYS A 140 -10.15 -21.25 -0.42
C LYS A 140 -11.28 -20.26 -0.72
N GLU A 141 -12.47 -20.50 -0.16
CA GLU A 141 -13.61 -19.58 -0.29
C GLU A 141 -13.32 -18.23 0.39
N ASP A 142 -12.75 -18.23 1.60
CA ASP A 142 -12.36 -16.99 2.28
C ASP A 142 -11.28 -16.22 1.51
N PHE A 143 -10.29 -16.95 0.98
CA PHE A 143 -9.23 -16.41 0.13
C PHE A 143 -9.79 -15.71 -1.12
N ASP A 144 -10.84 -16.26 -1.73
CA ASP A 144 -11.49 -15.69 -2.91
C ASP A 144 -12.52 -14.59 -2.58
N ARG A 145 -13.06 -14.58 -1.34
CA ARG A 145 -14.22 -13.76 -0.92
C ARG A 145 -13.86 -12.36 -0.42
N VAL A 146 -12.66 -12.14 0.13
CA VAL A 146 -12.24 -10.81 0.62
C VAL A 146 -11.88 -9.92 -0.57
N ARG A 147 -12.87 -9.58 -1.39
CA ARG A 147 -12.65 -8.73 -2.55
C ARG A 147 -12.73 -7.28 -2.11
N LEU A 148 -11.58 -6.64 -2.07
CA LEU A 148 -11.46 -5.18 -2.02
C LEU A 148 -12.30 -4.53 -3.13
N PRO A 149 -12.62 -3.23 -3.01
CA PRO A 149 -13.24 -2.49 -4.12
C PRO A 149 -12.48 -2.74 -5.41
N LYS A 150 -13.20 -3.10 -6.48
CA LYS A 150 -12.62 -3.23 -7.81
C LYS A 150 -12.54 -1.85 -8.45
N ARG A 151 -11.44 -1.59 -9.17
CA ARG A 151 -11.32 -0.47 -10.10
C ARG A 151 -11.39 -0.95 -11.54
#